data_AF-A0A3C8CAA7-F1
#
_entry.id   AF-A0A3C8CAA7-F1
#
_cell.length_a   1.000
_cell.length_b   1.000
_cell.length_c   1.000
_cell.angle_alpha   90.00
_cell.angle_beta   90.00
_cell.angle_gamma   90.00
#
_symmetry.space_group_name_H-M   'P 1'
#
loop_
_entity.id
_entity.type
_entity.pdbx_description
1 polymer ?
#
loop_
_entity_poly.entity_id
_entity_poly.type
_entity_poly.pdbx_seq_one_letter_code
_entity_poly.pdbx_strand_id
1 'polypeptide(L)'
;MTPLINKDGLPVTNNAKAIHEELFRGTGFVMGAGASVFIQNESITEKYIVVFKENSSLSEKRFIAGRFKEALELFQQWLDA
;
A
#
# COMPACT_ATOMS: atom_id res chain seq x y z
N MET A 1 -5.00 9.79 13.38
CA MET A 1 -4.90 8.46 12.75
C MET A 1 -6.00 8.35 11.73
N THR A 2 -5.67 8.48 10.45
CA THR A 2 -6.64 8.32 9.36
C THR A 2 -6.99 6.84 9.20
N PRO A 3 -8.28 6.47 9.09
CA PRO A 3 -8.63 5.09 8.80
C PRO A 3 -8.04 4.67 7.46
N LEU A 4 -7.41 3.50 7.44
CA LEU A 4 -7.05 2.85 6.18
C LEU A 4 -8.30 2.18 5.61
N ILE A 5 -8.42 2.16 4.29
CA ILE A 5 -9.53 1.54 3.58
C ILE A 5 -8.98 0.72 2.41
N ASN A 6 -9.60 -0.43 2.13
CA ASN A 6 -9.22 -1.27 1.01
C ASN A 6 -9.95 -0.83 -0.28
N LYS A 7 -9.76 -1.59 -1.37
CA LYS A 7 -10.41 -1.32 -2.67
C LYS A 7 -11.94 -1.30 -2.60
N ASP A 8 -12.52 -2.10 -1.71
CA ASP A 8 -13.96 -2.22 -1.52
C ASP A 8 -14.52 -1.16 -0.55
N GLY A 9 -13.68 -0.25 -0.07
CA GLY A 9 -14.07 0.79 0.89
C GLY A 9 -14.23 0.26 2.33
N LEU A 10 -13.78 -0.96 2.61
CA LEU A 10 -13.82 -1.54 3.95
C LEU A 10 -12.66 -1.02 4.79
N PRO A 11 -12.88 -0.74 6.09
CA PRO A 11 -11.82 -0.27 6.98
C PRO A 11 -10.77 -1.36 7.21
N VAL A 12 -9.51 -1.00 7.00
CA VAL A 12 -8.33 -1.82 7.26
C VAL A 12 -7.69 -1.36 8.56
N THR A 13 -7.32 -2.30 9.41
CA THR A 13 -6.59 -1.98 10.64
C THR A 13 -5.19 -1.48 10.27
N ASN A 14 -4.76 -0.33 10.83
CA ASN A 14 -3.41 0.21 10.60
C ASN A 14 -2.34 -0.60 11.38
N ASN A 15 -2.07 -1.81 10.90
CA ASN A 15 -1.05 -2.71 11.41
C ASN A 15 -0.38 -3.41 10.22
N ALA A 16 0.95 -3.55 10.28
CA ALA A 16 1.77 -4.25 9.28
C ALA A 16 1.17 -5.60 8.84
N LYS A 17 0.66 -6.39 9.80
CA LYS A 17 0.04 -7.69 9.50
C LYS A 17 -1.24 -7.55 8.70
N ALA A 18 -2.15 -6.66 9.11
CA ALA A 18 -3.42 -6.46 8.44
C ALA A 18 -3.24 -5.90 7.02
N ILE A 19 -2.32 -4.95 6.85
CA ILE A 19 -1.97 -4.39 5.55
C ILE A 19 -1.35 -5.46 4.64
N HIS A 20 -0.46 -6.30 5.19
CA HIS A 20 0.10 -7.43 4.45
C HIS A 20 -0.98 -8.42 4.00
N GLU A 21 -1.90 -8.81 4.89
CA GLU A 21 -2.99 -9.71 4.50
C GLU A 21 -3.89 -9.09 3.42
N GLU A 22 -4.25 -7.82 3.53
CA GLU A 22 -5.06 -7.15 2.50
C GLU A 22 -4.33 -7.03 1.15
N LEU A 23 -3.03 -6.80 1.16
CA LEU A 23 -2.23 -6.69 -0.07
C LEU A 23 -1.98 -8.05 -0.74
N PHE A 24 -1.74 -9.12 0.01
CA PHE A 24 -1.34 -10.41 -0.57
C PHE A 24 -2.45 -11.46 -0.64
N ARG A 25 -3.47 -11.35 0.23
CA ARG A 25 -4.62 -12.27 0.30
C ARG A 25 -5.95 -11.60 0.04
N GLY A 26 -6.08 -10.32 0.37
CA GLY A 26 -7.30 -9.54 0.19
C GLY A 26 -7.38 -8.92 -1.20
N THR A 27 -7.71 -7.63 -1.24
CA THR A 27 -8.01 -6.89 -2.46
C THR A 27 -6.77 -6.45 -3.24
N GLY A 28 -5.58 -6.60 -2.66
CA GLY A 28 -4.33 -6.13 -3.25
C GLY A 28 -4.15 -4.62 -3.21
N PHE A 29 -4.94 -3.89 -2.41
CA PHE A 29 -4.93 -2.43 -2.39
C PHE A 29 -5.39 -1.89 -1.03
N VAL A 30 -4.66 -0.94 -0.48
CA VAL A 30 -4.97 -0.23 0.76
C VAL A 30 -4.67 1.26 0.56
N MET A 31 -5.55 2.15 0.99
CA MET A 31 -5.35 3.60 0.94
C MET A 31 -5.67 4.26 2.28
N GLY A 32 -5.08 5.44 2.50
CA GLY A 32 -5.29 6.31 3.65
C GLY A 32 -5.09 7.77 3.26
N ALA A 33 -4.95 8.68 4.23
CA ALA A 33 -4.87 10.13 4.00
C ALA A 33 -3.79 10.54 2.98
N GLY A 34 -4.14 10.63 1.70
CA GLY A 34 -3.24 11.06 0.64
C GLY A 34 -2.13 10.06 0.29
N ALA A 35 -2.24 8.80 0.71
CA ALA A 35 -1.30 7.75 0.34
C ALA A 35 -2.02 6.42 0.10
N SER A 36 -1.51 5.65 -0.85
CA SER A 36 -2.05 4.35 -1.26
C SER A 36 -0.92 3.35 -1.43
N VAL A 37 -1.18 2.08 -1.15
CA VAL A 37 -0.28 0.97 -1.38
C VAL A 37 -1.04 -0.17 -2.05
N PHE A 38 -0.49 -0.75 -3.11
CA PHE A 38 -1.17 -1.79 -3.87
C PHE A 38 -0.21 -2.73 -4.60
N ILE A 39 -0.68 -3.94 -4.90
CA ILE A 39 0.06 -4.90 -5.71
C ILE A 39 -0.23 -4.65 -7.18
N GLN A 40 0.84 -4.49 -7.96
CA GLN A 40 0.80 -4.43 -9.41
C GLN A 40 1.49 -5.68 -9.97
N ASN A 41 0.76 -6.43 -10.80
CA ASN A 41 1.31 -7.58 -11.50
C ASN A 41 1.88 -7.08 -12.84
N GLU A 42 3.20 -7.16 -13.00
CA GLU A 42 3.86 -6.83 -14.27
C GLU A 42 3.96 -8.06 -15.18
N SER A 43 3.99 -9.26 -14.58
CA SER A 43 3.89 -10.54 -15.27
C SER A 43 3.30 -11.60 -14.34
N ILE A 44 3.08 -12.83 -14.85
CA ILE A 44 2.53 -13.96 -14.07
C ILE A 44 3.38 -14.24 -12.81
N THR A 45 4.70 -14.09 -12.94
CA THR A 45 5.68 -14.35 -11.88
C THR A 45 6.16 -13.09 -11.16
N GLU A 46 5.94 -11.91 -11.73
CA GLU A 46 6.53 -10.66 -11.26
C GLU A 46 5.44 -9.74 -10.70
N LYS A 47 5.50 -9.59 -9.37
CA LYS A 47 4.60 -8.73 -8.60
C LYS A 47 5.40 -7.66 -7.91
N TYR A 48 4.92 -6.43 -8.03
CA TYR A 48 5.48 -5.27 -7.38
C TYR A 48 4.48 -4.70 -6.38
N ILE A 49 4.97 -4.24 -5.25
CA ILE A 49 4.23 -3.40 -4.32
C ILE A 49 4.49 -1.96 -4.73
N VAL A 50 3.43 -1.25 -5.08
CA VAL A 50 3.47 0.16 -5.47
C VAL A 50 2.94 0.98 -4.31
N VAL A 51 3.71 1.95 -3.87
CA VAL A 51 3.29 2.97 -2.91
C VAL A 51 3.13 4.28 -3.67
N PHE A 52 2.00 4.94 -3.51
CA PHE A 52 1.62 6.14 -4.23
C PHE A 52 1.22 7.23 -3.25
N LYS A 53 1.80 8.43 -3.39
CA LYS A 53 1.44 9.63 -2.61
C LYS A 53 0.62 10.55 -3.50
N GLU A 54 -0.61 10.80 -3.08
CA GLU A 54 -1.48 11.81 -3.64
C GLU A 54 -1.24 13.11 -2.86
N ASN A 55 -0.28 13.90 -3.34
CA ASN A 55 0.06 15.23 -2.84
C ASN A 55 0.27 16.16 -4.04
N SER A 56 0.65 17.43 -3.81
CA SER A 56 0.95 18.38 -4.90
C SER A 56 2.02 17.90 -5.89
N SER A 57 2.82 16.89 -5.51
CA SER A 57 3.72 16.19 -6.40
C SER A 57 3.42 14.69 -6.35
N LEU A 58 2.79 14.19 -7.41
CA LEU A 58 2.54 12.76 -7.61
C LEU A 58 3.85 11.99 -7.46
N SER A 59 3.95 11.21 -6.38
CA SER A 59 5.14 10.44 -6.04
C SER A 59 4.76 8.98 -5.99
N GLU A 60 5.37 8.16 -6.83
CA GLU A 60 5.22 6.71 -6.78
C GLU A 60 6.56 6.03 -6.52
N LYS A 61 6.53 4.94 -5.76
CA LYS A 61 7.67 4.02 -5.62
C LYS A 61 7.20 2.59 -5.75
N ARG A 62 7.95 1.82 -6.55
CA ARG A 62 7.70 0.40 -6.80
C ARG A 62 8.76 -0.41 -6.05
N PHE A 63 8.33 -1.46 -5.37
CA PHE A 63 9.15 -2.41 -4.63
C PHE A 63 8.84 -3.81 -5.14
N ILE A 64 9.82 -4.69 -5.22
CA ILE A 64 9.53 -6.12 -5.45
C ILE A 64 8.68 -6.66 -4.30
N ALA A 65 7.79 -7.63 -4.56
CA ALA A 65 6.91 -8.20 -3.53
C ALA A 65 7.64 -8.69 -2.26
N GLY A 66 8.88 -9.16 -2.38
CA GLY A 66 9.71 -9.56 -1.23
C GLY A 66 10.18 -8.41 -0.33
N ARG A 67 10.09 -7.16 -0.79
CA ARG A 67 10.47 -5.94 -0.05
C ARG A 67 9.27 -5.24 0.60
N PHE A 68 8.32 -6.04 1.10
CA PHE A 68 7.12 -5.52 1.77
C PHE A 68 7.43 -4.57 2.92
N LYS A 69 8.46 -4.88 3.72
CA LYS A 69 8.85 -4.05 4.85
C LYS A 69 9.20 -2.62 4.41
N GLU A 70 10.02 -2.47 3.38
CA GLU A 70 10.42 -1.14 2.86
C GLU A 70 9.23 -0.37 2.28
N ALA A 71 8.35 -1.06 1.55
CA ALA A 71 7.14 -0.45 1.01
C ALA A 71 6.21 0.03 2.12
N LEU A 72 6.06 -0.77 3.18
CA LEU A 72 5.23 -0.44 4.32
C LEU A 72 5.80 0.73 5.13
N GLU A 73 7.12 0.76 5.36
CA GLU A 73 7.79 1.87 6.04
C GLU A 73 7.57 3.19 5.28
N LEU A 74 7.72 3.17 3.94
CA LEU A 74 7.44 4.33 3.11
C LEU A 74 5.97 4.75 3.16
N PHE A 75 5.05 3.79 3.07
CA PHE A 75 3.61 4.05 3.15
C PHE A 75 3.22 4.71 4.48
N GLN A 76 3.74 4.20 5.60
CA GLN A 76 3.52 4.80 6.93
C GLN A 76 4.10 6.21 7.03
N GLN A 77 5.31 6.42 6.51
CA GLN A 77 5.92 7.75 6.45
C GLN A 77 5.06 8.73 5.64
N TRP A 78 4.38 8.27 4.58
CA TRP A 78 3.51 9.11 3.76
C TRP A 78 2.12 9.34 4.35
N LEU A 79 1.64 8.46 5.22
CA LEU A 79 0.38 8.64 5.95
C LEU A 79 0.49 9.65 7.10
N ASP A 80 1.68 9.84 7.66
CA ASP A 80 1.95 10.76 8.77
C ASP A 80 2.37 12.18 8.30
N ALA A 81 2.72 12.33 7.00
CA ALA A 81 3.33 13.53 6.43
C ALA A 81 2.40 14.35 5.55
#